data_AF-A0A975NSL9-F1
#
_entry.id   AF-A0A975NSL9-F1
#
_cell.length_a   1.000
_cell.length_b   1.000
_cell.length_c   1.000
_cell.angle_alpha   90.00
_cell.angle_beta   90.00
_cell.angle_gamma   90.00
#
_symmetry.space_group_name_H-M   'P 1'
#
loop_
_entity.id
_entity.type
_entity.pdbx_description
1 polymer ?
#
loop_
_entity_poly.entity_id
_entity_poly.type
_entity_poly.pdbx_seq_one_letter_code
_entity_poly.pdbx_strand_id
1 'polypeptide(L)'
;MIALAALAAWLFICLPLLYSPAWPPFDWLASLSVAANIAQTLTGIFAALAFFGYLQQKLQRRWKIERYLEDERRSAENGGLGMGAKSIIHLMGNCSMTEAQVLEAVLGSTKIRSWVAADDEGRAERLFFQFSDDAWRKVRNQPSRRITRR
;
A
#
# COMPACT_ATOMS: atom_id res chain seq x y z
N MET A 1 8.12 4.77 -29.69
CA MET A 1 7.83 5.74 -30.79
C MET A 1 7.80 7.21 -30.34
N ILE A 2 7.64 7.54 -29.05
CA ILE A 2 7.59 8.93 -28.56
C ILE A 2 8.98 9.62 -28.55
N ALA A 3 10.07 8.86 -28.44
CA ALA A 3 11.44 9.40 -28.35
C ALA A 3 11.94 10.07 -29.65
N LEU A 4 11.47 9.65 -30.83
CA LEU A 4 11.90 10.19 -32.12
C LEU A 4 11.28 11.57 -32.42
N ALA A 5 10.07 11.82 -31.93
CA ALA A 5 9.41 13.12 -32.09
C ALA A 5 10.07 14.22 -31.23
N ALA A 6 10.62 13.85 -30.07
CA ALA A 6 11.31 14.78 -29.17
C ALA A 6 12.65 15.28 -29.74
N LEU A 7 13.39 14.43 -30.47
CA LEU A 7 14.67 14.80 -31.09
C LEU A 7 14.50 15.73 -32.31
N ALA A 8 13.44 15.53 -33.11
CA ALA A 8 13.15 16.39 -34.26
C ALA A 8 12.70 17.80 -33.85
N ALA A 9 11.94 17.91 -32.76
CA ALA A 9 11.55 19.21 -32.20
C ALA A 9 12.75 20.01 -31.65
N TRP A 10 13.74 19.31 -31.09
CA TRP A 10 14.98 19.94 -30.61
C TRP A 10 15.85 20.49 -31.75
N LEU A 11 15.93 19.80 -32.89
CA LEU A 11 16.72 20.27 -34.04
C LEU A 11 16.08 21.50 -34.72
N PHE A 12 14.75 21.63 -34.71
CA PHE A 12 14.05 22.75 -35.33
C PHE A 12 14.07 24.04 -34.47
N ILE A 13 14.18 23.91 -33.15
CA ILE A 13 14.32 25.05 -32.22
C ILE A 13 15.76 25.58 -32.17
N CYS A 14 16.77 24.75 -32.43
CA CYS A 14 18.17 25.17 -32.39
C CYS A 14 18.72 25.76 -33.71
N LEU A 15 18.12 25.45 -34.86
CA LEU A 15 18.68 25.86 -36.15
C LEU A 15 18.63 27.38 -36.49
N PRO A 16 17.72 28.22 -35.95
CA PRO A 16 17.75 29.66 -36.27
C PRO A 16 18.74 30.48 -35.43
N LEU A 17 19.42 29.89 -34.44
CA LEU A 17 20.26 30.61 -33.47
C LEU A 17 21.75 30.69 -33.82
N LEU A 18 22.18 30.11 -34.94
CA LEU A 18 23.60 30.07 -35.31
C LEU A 18 24.07 31.32 -36.10
N TYR A 19 23.20 32.32 -36.32
CA TYR A 19 23.59 33.49 -37.12
C TYR A 19 22.87 34.78 -36.70
N SER A 20 23.21 35.32 -35.53
CA SER A 20 23.03 36.75 -35.24
C SER A 20 23.93 37.21 -34.09
N PRO A 21 25.00 37.97 -34.33
CA PRO A 21 25.93 38.41 -33.30
C PRO A 21 25.49 39.76 -32.70
N ALA A 22 24.36 39.80 -32.01
CA ALA A 22 23.97 40.96 -31.18
C ALA A 22 22.74 40.65 -30.32
N TRP A 23 22.89 39.76 -29.33
CA TRP A 23 21.94 39.68 -28.21
C TRP A 23 22.67 40.16 -26.95
N PRO A 24 22.00 40.88 -26.03
CA PRO A 24 22.59 41.22 -24.74
C PRO A 24 23.08 39.93 -24.06
N PRO A 25 24.06 39.97 -23.14
CA PRO A 25 24.51 38.79 -22.43
C PRO A 25 23.35 38.24 -21.60
N PHE A 26 22.52 37.40 -22.22
CA PHE A 26 21.60 36.54 -21.53
C PHE A 26 22.50 35.59 -20.76
N ASP A 27 22.57 35.75 -19.45
CA ASP A 27 23.25 34.84 -18.55
C ASP A 27 22.54 33.49 -18.60
N TRP A 28 22.75 32.73 -19.67
CA TRP A 28 22.12 31.46 -19.98
C TRP A 28 22.28 30.45 -18.84
N LEU A 29 23.45 30.51 -18.18
CA LEU A 29 23.75 29.77 -16.95
C LEU A 29 22.80 30.14 -15.79
N ALA A 30 22.44 31.41 -15.63
CA ALA A 30 21.50 31.86 -14.60
C ALA A 30 20.07 31.37 -14.89
N SER A 31 19.61 31.46 -16.15
CA SER A 31 18.27 30.94 -16.53
C SER A 31 18.16 29.43 -16.36
N LEU A 32 19.21 28.67 -16.72
CA LEU A 32 19.27 27.22 -16.52
C LEU A 32 19.27 26.83 -15.04
N SER A 33 20.03 27.55 -14.21
CA SER A 33 20.07 27.33 -12.75
C SER A 33 18.69 27.52 -12.11
N VAL A 34 17.97 28.59 -12.47
CA VAL A 34 16.62 28.84 -11.95
C VAL A 34 15.65 27.75 -12.41
N ALA A 35 15.70 27.37 -13.69
CA ALA A 35 14.86 26.30 -14.23
C ALA A 35 15.13 24.94 -13.54
N ALA A 36 16.41 24.62 -13.28
CA ALA A 36 16.81 23.40 -12.60
C ALA A 36 16.28 23.35 -11.16
N ASN A 37 16.39 24.46 -10.41
CA ASN A 37 15.90 24.54 -9.03
C ASN A 37 14.37 24.39 -8.95
N ILE A 38 13.64 24.98 -9.91
CA ILE A 38 12.19 24.82 -10.02
C ILE A 38 11.84 23.36 -10.33
N ALA A 39 12.50 22.75 -11.31
CA ALA A 39 12.26 21.34 -11.68
C ALA A 39 12.54 20.38 -10.52
N GLN A 40 13.61 20.62 -9.76
CA GLN A 40 13.95 19.83 -8.57
C GLN A 40 12.88 19.95 -7.49
N THR A 41 12.41 21.17 -7.22
CA THR A 41 11.35 21.43 -6.23
C THR A 41 10.05 20.74 -6.62
N LEU A 42 9.63 20.87 -7.89
CA LEU A 42 8.44 20.21 -8.41
C LEU A 42 8.54 18.69 -8.30
N THR A 43 9.68 18.12 -8.67
CA THR A 43 9.91 16.66 -8.55
C THR A 43 9.75 16.20 -7.10
N GLY A 44 10.31 16.95 -6.15
CA GLY A 44 10.15 16.67 -4.71
C GLY A 44 8.68 16.69 -4.27
N ILE A 45 7.90 17.68 -4.74
CA ILE A 45 6.46 17.79 -4.43
C ILE A 45 5.69 16.60 -5.00
N PHE A 46 5.91 16.25 -6.28
CA PHE A 46 5.24 15.10 -6.90
C PHE A 46 5.58 13.79 -6.19
N ALA A 47 6.85 13.60 -5.81
CA ALA A 47 7.26 12.43 -5.05
C ALA A 47 6.57 12.37 -3.67
N ALA A 48 6.49 13.50 -2.96
CA ALA A 48 5.80 13.58 -1.67
C ALA A 48 4.31 13.29 -1.79
N LEU A 49 3.62 13.84 -2.80
CA LEU A 49 2.20 13.60 -3.05
C LEU A 49 1.94 12.13 -3.41
N ALA A 50 2.77 11.55 -4.27
CA ALA A 50 2.67 10.14 -4.63
C ALA A 50 2.87 9.23 -3.41
N PHE A 51 3.86 9.53 -2.57
CA PHE A 51 4.11 8.80 -1.34
C PHE A 51 2.93 8.92 -0.35
N PHE A 52 2.39 10.13 -0.18
CA PHE A 52 1.27 10.35 0.71
C PHE A 52 0.01 9.62 0.23
N GLY A 53 -0.29 9.66 -1.07
CA GLY A 53 -1.40 8.91 -1.66
C GLY A 53 -1.26 7.41 -1.46
N TYR A 54 -0.04 6.87 -1.62
CA TYR A 54 0.26 5.46 -1.34
C TYR A 54 0.00 5.10 0.13
N LEU A 55 0.42 5.96 1.06
CA LEU A 55 0.24 5.73 2.49
C LEU A 55 -1.25 5.76 2.88
N GLN A 56 -2.00 6.70 2.32
CA GLN A 56 -3.46 6.77 2.52
C GLN A 56 -4.16 5.52 2.01
N GLN A 57 -3.81 5.01 0.82
CA GLN A 57 -4.40 3.77 0.30
C GLN A 57 -4.15 2.57 1.22
N LYS A 58 -2.95 2.46 1.80
CA LYS A 58 -2.66 1.41 2.79
C LYS A 58 -3.55 1.51 4.02
N LEU A 59 -3.70 2.72 4.57
CA LEU A 59 -4.54 2.95 5.75
C LEU A 59 -6.02 2.67 5.47
N GLN A 60 -6.53 3.11 4.31
CA GLN A 60 -7.92 2.84 3.91
C GLN A 60 -8.20 1.34 3.77
N ARG A 61 -7.26 0.57 3.22
CA ARG A 61 -7.41 -0.90 3.12
C ARG A 61 -7.49 -1.54 4.50
N ARG A 62 -6.61 -1.13 5.41
CA ARG A 62 -6.62 -1.61 6.79
C ARG A 62 -7.95 -1.30 7.48
N TRP A 63 -8.44 -0.06 7.38
CA TRP A 63 -9.73 0.32 7.97
C TRP A 63 -10.91 -0.44 7.37
N LYS A 64 -10.89 -0.71 6.06
CA LYS A 64 -11.95 -1.50 5.41
C LYS A 64 -12.05 -2.91 5.97
N ILE A 65 -10.92 -3.59 6.16
CA ILE A 65 -10.91 -4.95 6.74
C ILE A 65 -11.28 -4.92 8.23
N GLU A 66 -10.72 -3.98 9.00
CA GLU A 66 -11.04 -3.85 10.43
C GLU A 66 -12.53 -3.64 10.64
N ARG A 67 -13.13 -2.70 9.90
CA ARG A 67 -14.56 -2.42 9.97
C ARG A 67 -15.40 -3.62 9.53
N TYR A 68 -15.01 -4.28 8.44
CA TYR A 68 -15.73 -5.47 7.95
C TYR A 68 -15.73 -6.61 8.99
N LEU A 69 -14.58 -6.89 9.60
CA LEU A 69 -14.47 -7.92 10.64
C LEU A 69 -15.17 -7.50 11.95
N GLU A 70 -15.18 -6.21 12.29
CA GLU A 70 -15.92 -5.67 13.43
C GLU A 70 -17.44 -5.84 13.23
N ASP A 71 -17.95 -5.49 12.04
CA ASP A 71 -19.36 -5.65 11.69
C ASP A 71 -19.75 -7.14 11.70
N GLU A 72 -18.92 -8.02 11.14
CA GLU A 72 -19.16 -9.46 11.15
C GLU A 72 -19.16 -10.05 12.58
N ARG A 73 -18.27 -9.57 13.46
CA ARG A 73 -18.26 -9.95 14.88
C ARG A 73 -19.54 -9.50 15.57
N ARG A 74 -19.99 -8.26 15.34
CA ARG A 74 -21.27 -7.76 15.88
C ARG A 74 -22.46 -8.57 15.39
N SER A 75 -22.48 -8.95 14.12
CA SER A 75 -23.51 -9.83 13.58
C SER A 75 -23.52 -11.21 14.25
N ALA A 76 -22.34 -11.79 14.54
CA ALA A 76 -22.24 -13.04 15.28
C ALA A 76 -22.72 -12.91 16.74
N GLU A 77 -22.38 -11.82 17.43
CA GLU A 77 -22.84 -11.55 18.80
C GLU A 77 -24.37 -11.36 18.88
N ASN A 78 -25.00 -10.83 17.82
CA ASN A 78 -26.44 -10.64 17.73
C ASN A 78 -27.23 -11.89 17.28
N GLY A 79 -26.65 -13.09 17.40
CA GLY A 79 -27.31 -14.36 17.05
C GLY A 79 -27.08 -14.82 15.61
N GLY A 80 -26.13 -14.22 14.89
CA GLY A 80 -25.68 -14.69 13.59
C GLY A 80 -24.97 -16.04 13.67
N LEU A 81 -25.07 -16.83 12.61
CA LEU A 81 -24.40 -18.12 12.50
C LEU A 81 -22.88 -17.93 12.31
N GLY A 82 -22.09 -18.22 13.35
CA GLY A 82 -20.64 -18.38 13.25
C GLY A 82 -19.84 -17.68 14.34
N MET A 83 -18.51 -17.89 14.35
CA MET A 83 -17.59 -17.26 15.33
C MET A 83 -17.18 -15.82 14.95
N GLY A 84 -17.72 -15.23 13.89
CA GLY A 84 -17.24 -13.93 13.37
C GLY A 84 -15.81 -13.97 12.81
N ALA A 85 -15.26 -15.16 12.58
CA ALA A 85 -13.95 -15.37 11.97
C ALA A 85 -14.09 -15.68 10.48
N LYS A 86 -13.27 -15.05 9.63
CA LYS A 86 -13.32 -15.21 8.17
C LYS A 86 -11.98 -15.67 7.60
N SER A 87 -12.04 -16.47 6.55
CA SER A 87 -10.87 -16.90 5.81
C SER A 87 -10.35 -15.79 4.88
N ILE A 88 -9.10 -15.94 4.44
CA ILE A 88 -8.49 -15.00 3.49
C ILE A 88 -9.29 -14.84 2.20
N ILE A 89 -9.81 -15.95 1.65
CA ILE A 89 -10.59 -15.96 0.40
C ILE A 89 -11.88 -15.16 0.56
N HIS A 90 -12.52 -15.27 1.73
CA HIS A 90 -13.74 -14.50 2.02
C HIS A 90 -13.46 -13.00 2.09
N LEU A 91 -12.35 -12.61 2.72
CA LEU A 91 -11.92 -11.21 2.77
C LEU A 91 -11.55 -10.67 1.39
N MET A 92 -10.88 -11.46 0.55
CA MET A 92 -10.58 -11.05 -0.83
C MET A 92 -11.85 -10.76 -1.63
N GLY A 93 -12.86 -11.65 -1.52
CA GLY A 93 -14.15 -11.49 -2.18
C GLY A 93 -14.92 -10.24 -1.71
N ASN A 94 -15.11 -10.10 -0.39
CA ASN A 94 -15.94 -9.02 0.17
C ASN A 94 -15.23 -7.67 0.22
N CYS A 95 -13.91 -7.64 0.42
CA CYS A 95 -13.15 -6.40 0.47
C CYS A 95 -12.61 -5.96 -0.89
N SER A 96 -12.74 -6.80 -1.94
CA SER A 96 -12.18 -6.59 -3.27
C SER A 96 -10.67 -6.28 -3.22
N MET A 97 -9.94 -7.11 -2.48
CA MET A 97 -8.50 -6.97 -2.26
C MET A 97 -7.77 -8.22 -2.74
N THR A 98 -6.50 -8.05 -3.13
CA THR A 98 -5.64 -9.20 -3.42
C THR A 98 -5.19 -9.88 -2.13
N GLU A 99 -4.76 -11.14 -2.23
CA GLU A 99 -4.26 -11.92 -1.07
C GLU A 99 -3.17 -11.18 -0.30
N ALA A 100 -2.18 -10.64 -1.03
CA ALA A 100 -1.09 -9.87 -0.45
C ALA A 100 -1.57 -8.63 0.30
N GLN A 101 -2.58 -7.93 -0.24
CA GLN A 101 -3.16 -6.75 0.41
C GLN A 101 -3.93 -7.10 1.68
N VAL A 102 -4.65 -8.22 1.66
CA VAL A 102 -5.35 -8.73 2.85
C VAL A 102 -4.34 -9.11 3.93
N LEU A 103 -3.29 -9.87 3.58
CA LEU A 103 -2.24 -10.26 4.53
C LEU A 103 -1.51 -9.05 5.10
N GLU A 104 -1.08 -8.11 4.25
CA GLU A 104 -0.41 -6.89 4.70
C GLU A 104 -1.29 -6.08 5.66
N ALA A 105 -2.56 -5.91 5.32
CA ALA A 105 -3.51 -5.15 6.13
C ALA A 105 -3.84 -5.84 7.46
N VAL A 106 -4.01 -7.17 7.44
CA VAL A 106 -4.35 -7.95 8.64
C VAL A 106 -3.15 -8.08 9.58
N LEU A 107 -1.97 -8.43 9.07
CA LEU A 107 -0.76 -8.57 9.88
C LEU A 107 -0.24 -7.22 10.39
N GLY A 108 -0.45 -6.14 9.63
CA GLY A 108 -0.17 -4.79 10.09
C GLY A 108 -1.19 -4.27 11.10
N SER A 109 -2.35 -4.91 11.24
CA SER A 109 -3.39 -4.49 12.17
C SER A 109 -3.14 -5.01 13.57
N THR A 110 -3.24 -4.10 14.53
CA THR A 110 -3.13 -4.47 15.93
C THR A 110 -4.41 -5.10 16.49
N LYS A 111 -5.54 -4.97 15.81
CA LYS A 111 -6.86 -5.38 16.33
C LYS A 111 -7.35 -6.70 15.73
N ILE A 112 -6.59 -7.28 14.82
CA ILE A 112 -6.98 -8.50 14.13
C ILE A 112 -6.12 -9.64 14.65
N ARG A 113 -6.79 -10.71 15.07
CA ARG A 113 -6.13 -11.97 15.46
C ARG A 113 -6.13 -12.90 14.26
N SER A 114 -4.96 -13.46 13.95
CA SER A 114 -4.81 -14.54 12.98
C SER A 114 -4.52 -15.86 13.68
N TRP A 115 -5.07 -16.96 13.16
CA TRP A 115 -4.65 -18.31 13.53
C TRP A 115 -4.85 -19.25 12.36
N VAL A 116 -4.08 -20.32 12.37
CA VAL A 116 -4.20 -21.41 11.41
C VAL A 116 -5.16 -22.44 12.00
N ALA A 117 -6.19 -22.80 11.25
CA ALA A 117 -6.97 -23.99 11.51
C ALA A 117 -6.25 -25.19 10.88
N ALA A 118 -6.06 -26.22 11.69
CA ALA A 118 -5.55 -27.49 11.24
C ALA A 118 -6.74 -28.39 10.85
N ASP A 119 -6.53 -29.18 9.80
CA ASP A 119 -7.40 -30.30 9.42
C ASP A 119 -7.29 -31.44 10.44
N ASP A 120 -8.14 -32.45 10.34
CA ASP A 120 -8.16 -33.65 11.19
C ASP A 120 -6.81 -34.41 11.17
N GLU A 121 -6.03 -34.24 10.10
CA GLU A 121 -4.66 -34.76 9.95
C GLU A 121 -3.57 -33.86 10.58
N GLY A 122 -3.96 -32.76 11.25
CA GLY A 122 -3.04 -31.79 11.83
C GLY A 122 -2.36 -30.86 10.80
N ARG A 123 -2.80 -30.89 9.54
CA ARG A 123 -2.24 -30.06 8.46
C ARG A 123 -2.86 -28.67 8.46
N ALA A 124 -2.06 -27.65 8.24
CA ALA A 124 -2.54 -26.28 8.10
C ALA A 124 -3.38 -26.13 6.82
N GLU A 125 -4.70 -26.09 6.94
CA GLU A 125 -5.61 -25.98 5.79
C GLU A 125 -6.01 -24.53 5.51
N ARG A 126 -6.36 -23.78 6.57
CA ARG A 126 -6.96 -22.44 6.42
C ARG A 126 -6.44 -21.44 7.45
N LEU A 127 -6.18 -20.23 6.97
CA LEU A 127 -5.88 -19.09 7.83
C LEU A 127 -7.19 -18.33 8.11
N PHE A 128 -7.50 -18.16 9.40
CA PHE A 128 -8.67 -17.44 9.88
C PHE A 128 -8.27 -16.13 10.54
N PHE A 129 -9.12 -15.13 10.36
CA PHE A 129 -8.96 -13.79 10.89
C PHE A 129 -10.21 -13.36 11.63
N GLN A 130 -10.03 -12.70 12.78
CA GLN A 130 -11.14 -12.21 13.62
C GLN A 130 -10.76 -10.88 14.28
N PHE A 131 -11.73 -9.98 14.40
CA PHE A 131 -11.56 -8.76 15.16
C PHE A 131 -11.53 -9.04 16.67
N SER A 132 -10.49 -8.58 17.37
CA SER A 132 -10.34 -8.73 18.81
C SER A 132 -9.70 -7.49 19.42
N ASP A 133 -10.40 -6.87 20.36
CA ASP A 133 -9.91 -5.70 21.10
C ASP A 133 -8.66 -6.01 21.93
N ASP A 134 -8.42 -7.30 22.23
CA ASP A 134 -7.29 -7.82 23.01
C ASP A 134 -6.29 -8.65 22.17
N ALA A 135 -6.27 -8.51 20.83
CA ALA A 135 -5.41 -9.32 19.97
C ALA A 135 -3.93 -9.30 20.42
N TRP A 136 -3.37 -8.15 20.83
CA TRP A 136 -1.99 -8.06 21.37
C TRP A 136 -1.81 -8.66 22.76
N ARG A 137 -2.87 -8.69 23.57
CA ARG A 137 -2.79 -9.16 24.95
C ARG A 137 -2.62 -10.69 24.98
N LYS A 138 -3.25 -11.42 24.06
CA LYS A 138 -3.16 -12.89 23.98
C LYS A 138 -1.86 -13.41 23.34
N VAL A 139 -1.25 -12.69 22.40
CA VAL A 139 0.04 -13.09 21.80
C VAL A 139 1.17 -13.02 22.83
N ARG A 140 1.19 -11.99 23.68
CA ARG A 140 2.20 -11.84 24.74
C ARG A 140 2.08 -12.89 25.84
N ASN A 141 0.86 -13.33 26.11
CA ASN A 141 0.54 -14.25 27.22
C ASN A 141 0.33 -15.69 26.76
N GLN A 142 0.61 -16.04 25.51
CA GLN A 142 0.62 -17.43 25.09
C GLN A 142 1.87 -18.11 25.66
N PRO A 143 1.75 -19.00 26.67
CA PRO A 143 2.90 -19.80 27.08
C PRO A 143 3.33 -20.59 25.85
N SER A 144 4.62 -20.52 25.51
CA SER A 144 5.21 -21.26 24.40
C SER A 144 4.80 -22.72 24.53
N ARG A 145 3.77 -23.13 23.77
CA ARG A 145 3.38 -24.53 23.66
C ARG A 145 4.56 -25.20 23.00
N ARG A 146 5.45 -25.75 23.82
CA ARG A 146 6.48 -26.69 23.38
C ARG A 146 5.74 -27.72 22.56
N ILE A 147 6.04 -27.77 21.27
CA ILE A 147 5.62 -28.85 20.40
C ILE A 147 6.34 -30.07 20.97
N THR A 148 5.66 -30.80 21.86
CA THR A 148 6.09 -32.12 22.30
C THR A 148 5.99 -33.02 21.07
N ARG A 149 7.11 -33.14 20.36
CA ARG A 149 7.34 -34.23 19.42
C ARG A 149 7.27 -35.52 20.22
N ARG A 150 6.23 -36.30 19.97
CA ARG A 150 6.21 -37.74 20.25
C ARG A 150 6.40 -38.47 18.94
#